data_AF-A0A5C8PFD3-F1
#
_entry.id   AF-A0A5C8PFD3-F1
#
_cell.length_a   1.000
_cell.length_b   1.000
_cell.length_c   1.000
_cell.angle_alpha   90.00
_cell.angle_beta   90.00
_cell.angle_gamma   90.00
#
_symmetry.space_group_name_H-M   'P 1'
#
loop_
_entity.id
_entity.type
_entity.pdbx_description
1 polymer ?
#
loop_
_entity_poly.entity_id
_entity_poly.type
_entity_poly.pdbx_seq_one_letter_code
_entity_poly.pdbx_strand_id
1 'polypeptide(L)'
;MSAHDFASLTHADHGTPLRWWHYTDSFAVAGFRGRDGRKRIAMAVRTGAQCYWHEPLAPLPLYGAADLQARPAAPVLVVQNEVIADGARALFPDHVCIAWAGGCGAVDKADIVPLRGRDVVAWPDDDAGATAMARLQVRLRGWAHHVALIAAPRAWPAPWHGDDPPKLPEAAVETLRRQLREALPDVAADPPSSRAQRGISCGKAHDAPFAGDPSLRSG
;
A
#
# COMPACT_ATOMS: atom_id res chain seq x y z
N MET A 1 25.73 -13.45 11.77
CA MET A 1 26.04 -12.48 12.84
C MET A 1 24.72 -11.99 13.40
N SER A 2 24.52 -12.07 14.72
CA SER A 2 23.36 -11.48 15.38
C SER A 2 23.73 -10.16 16.06
N ALA A 3 22.77 -9.24 16.19
CA ALA A 3 22.93 -7.91 16.79
C ALA A 3 21.73 -7.59 17.71
N HIS A 4 21.79 -6.54 18.53
CA HIS A 4 20.68 -6.20 19.45
C HIS A 4 19.58 -5.38 18.77
N ASP A 5 19.92 -4.71 17.68
CA ASP A 5 18.98 -4.02 16.80
C ASP A 5 19.43 -4.12 15.34
N PHE A 6 18.56 -3.70 14.41
CA PHE A 6 18.91 -3.69 13.00
C PHE A 6 20.04 -2.71 12.69
N ALA A 7 20.08 -1.55 13.35
CA ALA A 7 21.07 -0.51 13.09
C ALA A 7 22.51 -0.95 13.39
N SER A 8 22.70 -1.86 14.35
CA SER A 8 23.99 -2.44 14.73
C SER A 8 24.36 -3.70 13.94
N LEU A 9 23.49 -4.16 13.04
CA LEU A 9 23.73 -5.37 12.26
C LEU A 9 24.64 -5.08 11.05
N THR A 10 25.83 -5.67 11.06
CA THR A 10 26.79 -5.63 9.95
C THR A 10 26.69 -6.91 9.12
N HIS A 11 26.79 -6.81 7.80
CA HIS A 11 26.80 -7.96 6.88
C HIS A 11 28.24 -8.43 6.61
N ALA A 12 28.48 -9.75 6.62
CA ALA A 12 29.83 -10.30 6.45
C ALA A 12 30.46 -9.86 5.11
N ASP A 13 29.68 -9.96 4.04
CA ASP A 13 30.17 -9.70 2.68
C ASP A 13 30.02 -8.24 2.21
N HIS A 14 29.16 -7.46 2.89
CA HIS A 14 28.73 -6.14 2.41
C HIS A 14 28.99 -5.02 3.41
N GLY A 15 29.44 -5.34 4.63
CA GLY A 15 29.75 -4.36 5.66
C GLY A 15 28.48 -3.74 6.24
N THR A 16 28.55 -2.45 6.56
CA THR A 16 27.45 -1.71 7.18
C THR A 16 26.38 -1.37 6.14
N PRO A 17 25.09 -1.58 6.44
CA PRO A 17 23.99 -1.12 5.62
C PRO A 17 24.05 0.39 5.34
N LEU A 18 23.72 0.79 4.10
CA LEU A 18 23.58 2.19 3.73
C LEU A 18 22.21 2.76 4.11
N ARG A 19 21.18 1.91 4.04
CA ARG A 19 19.79 2.28 4.34
C ARG A 19 19.03 1.06 4.83
N TRP A 20 18.02 1.29 5.64
CA TRP A 20 17.10 0.29 6.16
C TRP A 20 15.67 0.64 5.78
N TRP A 21 14.91 -0.36 5.33
CA TRP A 21 13.47 -0.28 5.15
C TRP A 21 12.80 -1.25 6.09
N HIS A 22 12.06 -0.71 7.07
CA HIS A 22 11.36 -1.51 8.07
C HIS A 22 9.96 -1.85 7.55
N TYR A 23 9.67 -3.14 7.52
CA TYR A 23 8.37 -3.66 7.12
C TYR A 23 7.50 -3.93 8.34
N THR A 24 8.11 -4.45 9.40
CA THR A 24 7.51 -4.71 10.72
C THR A 24 8.60 -4.53 11.79
N ASP A 25 8.23 -4.64 13.06
CA ASP A 25 9.20 -4.65 14.18
C ASP A 25 10.20 -5.83 14.09
N SER A 26 9.79 -6.91 13.43
CA SER A 26 10.56 -8.14 13.32
C SER A 26 11.18 -8.42 11.95
N PHE A 27 10.96 -7.57 10.95
CA PHE A 27 11.47 -7.78 9.59
C PHE A 27 11.82 -6.45 8.90
N ALA A 28 13.01 -6.42 8.32
CA ALA A 28 13.52 -5.27 7.58
C ALA A 28 14.40 -5.71 6.41
N VAL A 29 14.51 -4.84 5.40
CA VAL A 29 15.43 -4.98 4.27
C VAL A 29 16.52 -3.93 4.40
N ALA A 30 17.77 -4.33 4.24
CA ALA A 30 18.93 -3.45 4.20
C ALA A 30 19.44 -3.28 2.78
N GLY A 31 19.78 -2.05 2.40
CA GLY A 31 20.45 -1.72 1.14
C GLY A 31 21.96 -1.56 1.32
N PHE A 32 22.73 -2.06 0.35
CA PHE A 32 24.19 -2.00 0.32
C PHE A 32 24.69 -1.55 -1.05
N ARG A 33 25.91 -1.00 -1.07
CA ARG A 33 26.70 -0.83 -2.29
C ARG A 33 27.82 -1.85 -2.30
N GLY A 34 27.78 -2.74 -3.28
CA GLY A 34 28.84 -3.71 -3.50
C GLY A 34 30.16 -3.04 -3.85
N ARG A 35 31.28 -3.78 -3.68
CA ARG A 35 32.62 -3.33 -4.09
C ARG A 35 32.71 -3.02 -5.59
N ASP A 36 31.86 -3.65 -6.39
CA ASP A 36 31.66 -3.42 -7.82
C ASP A 36 30.72 -2.23 -8.14
N GLY A 37 30.31 -1.47 -7.13
CA GLY A 37 29.37 -0.35 -7.27
C GLY A 37 27.91 -0.78 -7.44
N ARG A 38 27.62 -2.07 -7.60
CA ARG A 38 26.26 -2.58 -7.80
C ARG A 38 25.47 -2.56 -6.49
N LYS A 39 24.19 -2.25 -6.59
CA LYS A 39 23.26 -2.32 -5.46
C LYS A 39 23.02 -3.76 -5.06
N ARG A 40 22.95 -3.99 -3.75
CA ARG A 40 22.54 -5.27 -3.16
C ARG A 40 21.56 -5.00 -2.03
N ILE A 41 20.71 -5.97 -1.77
CA ILE A 41 19.81 -5.96 -0.62
C ILE A 41 20.01 -7.24 0.19
N ALA A 42 19.76 -7.17 1.49
CA ALA A 42 19.67 -8.34 2.35
C ALA A 42 18.49 -8.19 3.31
N MET A 43 17.84 -9.31 3.62
CA MET A 43 16.74 -9.36 4.57
C MET A 43 17.29 -9.64 5.97
N ALA A 44 16.73 -8.96 6.97
CA ALA A 44 17.04 -9.19 8.37
C ALA A 44 15.76 -9.45 9.15
N VAL A 45 15.87 -10.34 10.13
CA VAL A 45 14.79 -10.69 11.04
C VAL A 45 15.20 -10.36 12.47
N ARG A 46 14.22 -10.06 13.31
CA ARG A 46 14.40 -9.96 14.77
C ARG A 46 13.62 -11.07 15.46
N THR A 47 14.31 -11.81 16.31
CA THR A 47 13.76 -12.84 17.19
C THR A 47 14.10 -12.48 18.63
N GLY A 48 13.10 -12.03 19.39
CA GLY A 48 13.31 -11.49 20.73
C GLY A 48 14.27 -10.28 20.71
N ALA A 49 15.35 -10.36 21.48
CA ALA A 49 16.35 -9.29 21.56
C ALA A 49 17.44 -9.35 20.46
N GLN A 50 17.36 -10.30 19.52
CA GLN A 50 18.41 -10.51 18.52
C GLN A 50 17.91 -10.24 17.09
N CYS A 51 18.67 -9.48 16.32
CA CYS A 51 18.54 -9.28 14.88
C CYS A 51 19.59 -10.11 14.14
N TYR A 52 19.27 -10.72 13.00
CA TYR A 52 20.25 -11.41 12.16
C TYR A 52 19.82 -11.45 10.69
N TRP A 53 20.78 -11.65 9.78
CA TRP A 53 20.53 -11.79 8.35
C TRP A 53 19.84 -13.12 8.05
N HIS A 54 18.63 -13.04 7.51
CA HIS A 54 17.84 -14.20 7.12
C HIS A 54 16.70 -13.76 6.21
N GLU A 55 16.46 -14.53 5.15
CA GLU A 55 15.24 -14.45 4.37
C GLU A 55 14.21 -15.41 4.98
N PRO A 56 13.09 -14.90 5.55
CA PRO A 56 12.01 -15.75 6.04
C PRO A 56 11.35 -16.56 4.93
N LEU A 57 10.60 -17.59 5.32
CA LEU A 57 9.68 -18.26 4.41
C LEU A 57 8.57 -17.29 3.99
N ALA A 58 8.14 -17.41 2.73
CA ALA A 58 6.98 -16.69 2.22
C ALA A 58 5.69 -17.12 2.96
N PRO A 59 4.69 -16.24 3.07
CA PRO A 59 4.64 -14.90 2.48
C PRO A 59 5.40 -13.84 3.29
N LEU A 60 6.06 -12.92 2.59
CA LEU A 60 6.80 -11.79 3.14
C LEU A 60 5.89 -10.55 3.21
N PRO A 61 5.96 -9.75 4.29
CA PRO A 61 5.11 -8.57 4.44
C PRO A 61 5.37 -7.52 3.35
N LEU A 62 4.39 -6.63 3.15
CA LEU A 62 4.50 -5.49 2.25
C LEU A 62 5.11 -4.27 2.95
N TYR A 63 5.97 -3.55 2.23
CA TYR A 63 6.47 -2.27 2.70
C TYR A 63 5.34 -1.25 2.65
N GLY A 64 5.10 -0.52 3.76
CA GLY A 64 3.93 0.35 3.89
C GLY A 64 2.65 -0.34 4.38
N ALA A 65 2.75 -1.57 4.92
CA ALA A 65 1.60 -2.28 5.48
C ALA A 65 0.86 -1.50 6.59
N ALA A 66 1.57 -0.72 7.40
CA ALA A 66 0.95 0.15 8.41
C ALA A 66 0.00 1.19 7.78
N ASP A 67 0.39 1.77 6.64
CA ASP A 67 -0.45 2.73 5.91
C ASP A 67 -1.70 2.06 5.31
N LEU A 68 -1.58 0.80 4.85
CA LEU A 68 -2.72 0.03 4.35
C LEU A 68 -3.78 -0.16 5.44
N GLN A 69 -3.33 -0.44 6.67
CA GLN A 69 -4.22 -0.59 7.82
C GLN A 69 -4.83 0.75 8.24
N ALA A 70 -4.03 1.83 8.28
CA ALA A 70 -4.49 3.14 8.71
C ALA A 70 -5.44 3.81 7.72
N ARG A 71 -5.32 3.52 6.41
CA ARG A 71 -6.10 4.15 5.34
C ARG A 71 -6.90 3.12 4.54
N PRO A 72 -7.93 2.49 5.14
CA PRO A 72 -8.62 1.37 4.53
C PRO A 72 -9.48 1.73 3.30
N ALA A 73 -9.73 3.01 3.02
CA ALA A 73 -10.45 3.43 1.81
C ALA A 73 -9.53 3.97 0.71
N ALA A 74 -8.26 4.24 1.02
CA ALA A 74 -7.36 4.86 0.05
C ALA A 74 -6.94 3.85 -1.05
N PRO A 75 -6.86 4.28 -2.32
CA PRO A 75 -6.32 3.46 -3.38
C PRO A 75 -4.85 3.11 -3.12
N VAL A 76 -4.44 1.93 -3.56
CA VAL A 76 -3.09 1.39 -3.34
C VAL A 76 -2.27 1.56 -4.60
N LEU A 77 -1.12 2.21 -4.48
CA LEU A 77 -0.13 2.30 -5.55
C LEU A 77 1.01 1.32 -5.26
N VAL A 78 1.14 0.29 -6.08
CA VAL A 78 2.22 -0.69 -5.97
C VAL A 78 3.36 -0.31 -6.90
N VAL A 79 4.54 -0.17 -6.31
CA VAL A 79 5.78 0.12 -7.01
C VAL A 79 6.82 -0.96 -6.72
N GLN A 80 7.90 -0.97 -7.50
CA GLN A 80 8.84 -2.10 -7.52
C GLN A 80 9.68 -2.28 -6.27
N ASN A 81 10.04 -1.20 -5.60
CA ASN A 81 10.95 -1.23 -4.47
C ASN A 81 10.66 -0.11 -3.47
N GLU A 82 11.30 -0.20 -2.33
CA GLU A 82 11.08 0.65 -1.16
C GLU A 82 11.53 2.09 -1.42
N VAL A 83 12.60 2.32 -2.20
CA VAL A 83 13.04 3.67 -2.60
C VAL A 83 11.98 4.37 -3.45
N ILE A 84 11.41 3.65 -4.42
CA ILE A 84 10.34 4.17 -5.27
C ILE A 84 9.09 4.41 -4.43
N ALA A 85 8.78 3.53 -3.46
CA ALA A 85 7.63 3.71 -2.58
C ALA A 85 7.77 4.99 -1.75
N ASP A 86 8.95 5.24 -1.18
CA ASP A 86 9.24 6.48 -0.45
C ASP A 86 9.05 7.73 -1.32
N GLY A 87 9.56 7.70 -2.55
CA GLY A 87 9.38 8.80 -3.51
C GLY A 87 7.93 9.00 -3.94
N ALA A 88 7.22 7.90 -4.18
CA ALA A 88 5.82 7.92 -4.59
C ALA A 88 4.92 8.51 -3.48
N ARG A 89 5.20 8.25 -2.20
CA ARG A 89 4.43 8.83 -1.07
C ARG A 89 4.41 10.36 -1.10
N ALA A 90 5.53 10.99 -1.45
CA ALA A 90 5.61 12.45 -1.54
C ALA A 90 4.81 13.01 -2.73
N LEU A 91 4.72 12.26 -3.83
CA LEU A 91 4.05 12.69 -5.06
C LEU A 91 2.54 12.40 -5.05
N PHE A 92 2.14 11.32 -4.38
CA PHE A 92 0.78 10.77 -4.35
C PHE A 92 0.28 10.58 -2.91
N PRO A 93 0.11 11.67 -2.14
CA PRO A 93 -0.30 11.58 -0.72
C PRO A 93 -1.66 10.92 -0.53
N ASP A 94 -2.55 11.01 -1.53
CA ASP A 94 -3.88 10.40 -1.52
C ASP A 94 -3.88 8.88 -1.73
N HIS A 95 -2.71 8.31 -2.04
CA HIS A 95 -2.54 6.87 -2.25
C HIS A 95 -1.73 6.24 -1.09
N VAL A 96 -1.98 4.96 -0.86
CA VAL A 96 -1.08 4.12 -0.05
C VAL A 96 -0.03 3.53 -0.98
N CYS A 97 1.20 4.05 -0.91
CA CYS A 97 2.31 3.58 -1.74
C CYS A 97 3.04 2.42 -1.05
N ILE A 98 3.13 1.28 -1.74
CA ILE A 98 3.72 0.05 -1.20
C ILE A 98 4.71 -0.59 -2.18
N ALA A 99 5.58 -1.43 -1.64
CA ALA A 99 6.45 -2.31 -2.40
C ALA A 99 6.55 -3.68 -1.73
N TRP A 100 6.99 -4.70 -2.46
CA TRP A 100 7.30 -6.01 -1.89
C TRP A 100 8.80 -6.17 -1.61
N ALA A 101 9.16 -7.03 -0.67
CA ALA A 101 10.57 -7.31 -0.36
C ALA A 101 11.23 -8.14 -1.46
N GLY A 102 12.50 -7.86 -1.75
CA GLY A 102 13.34 -8.71 -2.61
C GLY A 102 13.38 -8.32 -4.10
N GLY A 103 12.80 -7.19 -4.51
CA GLY A 103 12.84 -6.69 -5.88
C GLY A 103 12.03 -7.54 -6.88
N CYS A 104 12.18 -7.26 -8.18
CA CYS A 104 11.26 -7.72 -9.25
C CYS A 104 11.10 -9.25 -9.32
N GLY A 105 12.14 -10.01 -8.98
CA GLY A 105 12.13 -11.47 -8.97
C GLY A 105 11.39 -12.10 -7.77
N ALA A 106 11.04 -11.32 -6.76
CA ALA A 106 10.45 -11.80 -5.50
C ALA A 106 8.95 -11.51 -5.39
N VAL A 107 8.29 -11.06 -6.46
CA VAL A 107 6.86 -10.70 -6.44
C VAL A 107 5.98 -11.84 -5.92
N ASP A 108 6.32 -13.10 -6.19
CA ASP A 108 5.55 -14.27 -5.75
C ASP A 108 5.66 -14.54 -4.24
N LYS A 109 6.66 -13.96 -3.57
CA LYS A 109 6.86 -14.07 -2.12
C LYS A 109 6.01 -13.06 -1.35
N ALA A 110 5.47 -12.04 -2.01
CA ALA A 110 4.72 -10.98 -1.34
C ALA A 110 3.41 -11.51 -0.69
N ASP A 111 3.15 -11.08 0.54
CA ASP A 111 1.87 -11.23 1.20
C ASP A 111 0.84 -10.30 0.55
N ILE A 112 -0.08 -10.88 -0.21
CA ILE A 112 -1.15 -10.13 -0.88
C ILE A 112 -2.41 -10.03 -0.02
N VAL A 113 -2.45 -10.65 1.16
CA VAL A 113 -3.64 -10.62 2.03
C VAL A 113 -4.10 -9.19 2.33
N PRO A 114 -3.21 -8.24 2.65
CA PRO A 114 -3.60 -6.84 2.87
C PRO A 114 -4.25 -6.14 1.66
N LEU A 115 -4.12 -6.71 0.45
CA LEU A 115 -4.67 -6.16 -0.79
C LEU A 115 -6.07 -6.68 -1.14
N ARG A 116 -6.67 -7.49 -0.26
CA ARG A 116 -8.02 -8.01 -0.47
C ARG A 116 -9.05 -6.89 -0.54
N GLY A 117 -9.89 -6.90 -1.58
CA GLY A 117 -10.95 -5.91 -1.78
C GLY A 117 -10.47 -4.48 -2.01
N ARG A 118 -9.17 -4.29 -2.30
CA ARG A 118 -8.58 -2.97 -2.57
C ARG A 118 -8.68 -2.59 -4.03
N ASP A 119 -8.68 -1.29 -4.28
CA ASP A 119 -8.36 -0.72 -5.59
C ASP A 119 -6.84 -0.55 -5.70
N VAL A 120 -6.23 -1.28 -6.63
CA VAL A 120 -4.78 -1.39 -6.77
C VAL A 120 -4.36 -0.87 -8.13
N VAL A 121 -3.39 0.04 -8.16
CA VAL A 121 -2.68 0.45 -9.36
C VAL A 121 -1.24 -0.05 -9.27
N ALA A 122 -0.85 -0.88 -10.22
CA ALA A 122 0.51 -1.34 -10.40
C ALA A 122 1.26 -0.40 -11.36
N TRP A 123 2.41 0.09 -10.93
CA TRP A 123 3.20 1.06 -11.69
C TRP A 123 4.66 0.58 -11.88
N PRO A 124 5.04 0.18 -13.11
CA PRO A 124 6.41 -0.20 -13.44
C PRO A 124 7.31 1.01 -13.70
N ASP A 125 8.60 0.88 -13.43
CA ASP A 125 9.64 1.88 -13.74
C ASP A 125 10.60 1.44 -14.87
N ASP A 126 10.62 0.13 -15.19
CA ASP A 126 11.39 -0.49 -16.26
C ASP A 126 10.69 -1.76 -16.80
N ASP A 127 11.32 -2.43 -17.78
CA ASP A 127 10.78 -3.64 -18.42
C ASP A 127 10.69 -4.85 -17.47
N ALA A 128 11.67 -4.99 -16.56
CA ALA A 128 11.66 -6.06 -15.56
C ALA A 128 10.52 -5.86 -14.56
N GLY A 129 10.29 -4.60 -14.19
CA GLY A 129 9.16 -4.11 -13.44
C GLY A 129 7.83 -4.37 -14.11
N ALA A 130 7.71 -4.09 -15.41
CA ALA A 130 6.48 -4.37 -16.16
C ALA A 130 6.13 -5.86 -16.09
N THR A 131 7.13 -6.74 -16.21
CA THR A 131 6.95 -8.18 -16.06
C THR A 131 6.52 -8.57 -14.65
N ALA A 132 7.14 -8.02 -13.61
CA ALA A 132 6.78 -8.28 -12.23
C ALA A 132 5.35 -7.77 -11.88
N MET A 133 4.99 -6.59 -12.38
CA MET A 133 3.67 -6.00 -12.18
C MET A 133 2.57 -6.81 -12.89
N ALA A 134 2.84 -7.35 -14.08
CA ALA A 134 1.93 -8.27 -14.75
C ALA A 134 1.70 -9.55 -13.94
N ARG A 135 2.75 -10.12 -13.32
CA ARG A 135 2.62 -11.27 -12.41
C ARG A 135 1.80 -10.92 -11.17
N LEU A 136 2.05 -9.76 -10.55
CA LEU A 136 1.27 -9.28 -9.43
C LEU A 136 -0.21 -9.16 -9.82
N GLN A 137 -0.51 -8.57 -10.97
CA GLN A 137 -1.88 -8.44 -11.47
C GLN A 137 -2.58 -9.80 -11.56
N VAL A 138 -1.90 -10.82 -12.06
CA VAL A 138 -2.43 -12.19 -12.09
C VAL A 138 -2.70 -12.72 -10.69
N ARG A 139 -1.78 -12.53 -9.73
CA ARG A 139 -1.95 -12.95 -8.33
C ARG A 139 -3.13 -12.25 -7.64
N LEU A 140 -3.45 -11.03 -8.04
CA LEU A 140 -4.53 -10.24 -7.45
C LEU A 140 -5.92 -10.48 -8.09
N ARG A 141 -6.01 -11.29 -9.16
CA ARG A 141 -7.29 -11.60 -9.81
C ARG A 141 -8.24 -12.30 -8.83
N GLY A 142 -9.44 -11.75 -8.65
CA GLY A 142 -10.44 -12.25 -7.71
C GLY A 142 -10.07 -12.02 -6.23
N TRP A 143 -8.97 -11.32 -5.96
CA TRP A 143 -8.52 -10.97 -4.61
C TRP A 143 -8.75 -9.49 -4.30
N ALA A 144 -8.22 -8.62 -5.16
CA ALA A 144 -8.46 -7.18 -5.12
C ALA A 144 -9.82 -6.83 -5.76
N HIS A 145 -10.39 -5.68 -5.39
CA HIS A 145 -11.62 -5.16 -6.00
C HIS A 145 -11.36 -4.73 -7.44
N HIS A 146 -10.29 -3.95 -7.65
CA HIS A 146 -9.82 -3.52 -8.96
C HIS A 146 -8.29 -3.60 -9.04
N VAL A 147 -7.77 -3.96 -10.22
CA VAL A 147 -6.33 -3.95 -10.48
C VAL A 147 -6.04 -3.37 -11.86
N ALA A 148 -5.43 -2.20 -11.89
CA ALA A 148 -4.96 -1.54 -13.10
C ALA A 148 -3.43 -1.61 -13.21
N LEU A 149 -2.94 -1.68 -14.44
CA LEU A 149 -1.53 -1.51 -14.76
C LEU A 149 -1.38 -0.21 -15.55
N ILE A 150 -0.59 0.75 -15.06
CA ILE A 150 -0.27 1.97 -15.80
C ILE A 150 1.07 1.84 -16.51
N ALA A 151 1.26 2.62 -17.57
CA ALA A 151 2.51 2.61 -18.33
C ALA A 151 3.59 3.42 -17.61
N ALA A 152 4.83 2.91 -17.64
CA ALA A 152 6.00 3.73 -17.34
C ALA A 152 6.11 4.87 -18.36
N PRO A 153 6.19 6.14 -17.94
CA PRO A 153 6.44 7.24 -18.84
C PRO A 153 7.83 7.13 -19.48
N ARG A 154 7.83 7.02 -20.80
CA ARG A 154 9.04 6.85 -21.64
C ARG A 154 10.06 7.99 -21.53
N ALA A 155 9.64 9.17 -21.06
CA ALA A 155 10.46 10.36 -20.96
C ALA A 155 11.33 10.41 -19.70
N TRP A 156 11.30 9.36 -18.87
CA TRP A 156 12.07 9.33 -17.64
C TRP A 156 13.54 9.05 -17.90
N PRO A 157 14.45 9.70 -17.13
CA PRO A 157 15.82 9.22 -17.06
C PRO A 157 15.79 7.73 -16.66
N ALA A 158 16.85 7.00 -17.04
CA ALA A 158 17.08 5.58 -16.76
C ALA A 158 16.53 5.16 -15.37
N PRO A 159 16.16 3.88 -15.18
CA PRO A 159 15.22 3.44 -14.13
C PRO A 159 15.58 3.98 -12.76
N TRP A 160 14.62 4.03 -11.81
CA TRP A 160 14.81 4.56 -10.45
C TRP A 160 15.72 3.63 -9.62
N HIS A 161 16.95 3.49 -10.08
CA HIS A 161 18.07 2.78 -9.50
C HIS A 161 18.94 3.74 -8.69
N GLY A 162 18.56 5.02 -8.56
CA GLY A 162 19.20 5.98 -7.65
C GLY A 162 18.94 5.62 -6.19
N ASP A 163 19.79 6.11 -5.26
CA ASP A 163 19.51 5.97 -3.81
C ASP A 163 18.34 6.86 -3.38
N ASP A 164 17.99 7.83 -4.23
CA ASP A 164 16.86 8.72 -4.05
C ASP A 164 15.96 8.66 -5.30
N PRO A 165 14.64 8.81 -5.13
CA PRO A 165 13.71 8.95 -6.25
C PRO A 165 14.11 10.20 -7.07
N PRO A 166 14.18 10.10 -8.41
CA PRO A 166 14.52 11.24 -9.24
C PRO A 166 13.48 12.35 -9.08
N LYS A 167 13.94 13.60 -9.10
CA LYS A 167 13.02 14.74 -9.19
C LYS A 167 12.32 14.70 -10.54
N LEU A 168 11.03 14.38 -10.54
CA LEU A 168 10.22 14.36 -11.74
C LEU A 168 9.86 15.80 -12.16
N PRO A 169 9.90 16.13 -13.47
CA PRO A 169 9.30 17.37 -13.96
C PRO A 169 7.81 17.40 -13.66
N GLU A 170 7.26 18.58 -13.35
CA GLU A 170 5.84 18.73 -12.99
C GLU A 170 4.88 18.13 -14.04
N ALA A 171 5.18 18.29 -15.33
CA ALA A 171 4.37 17.72 -16.41
C ALA A 171 4.31 16.17 -16.39
N ALA A 172 5.39 15.52 -15.94
CA ALA A 172 5.42 14.07 -15.79
C ALA A 172 4.59 13.62 -14.57
N VAL A 173 4.67 14.38 -13.46
CA VAL A 173 3.84 14.14 -12.28
C VAL A 173 2.36 14.28 -12.63
N GLU A 174 1.97 15.34 -13.36
CA GLU A 174 0.58 15.53 -13.75
C GLU A 174 0.08 14.44 -14.71
N THR A 175 0.94 13.96 -15.60
CA THR A 175 0.62 12.82 -16.47
C THR A 175 0.34 11.56 -15.64
N LEU A 176 1.17 11.27 -14.64
CA LEU A 176 0.92 10.15 -13.72
C LEU A 176 -0.36 10.34 -12.91
N ARG A 177 -0.61 11.53 -12.35
CA ARG A 177 -1.86 11.82 -11.62
C ARG A 177 -3.08 11.57 -12.49
N ARG A 178 -3.05 11.99 -13.75
CA ARG A 178 -4.12 11.69 -14.72
C ARG A 178 -4.27 10.18 -14.93
N GLN A 179 -3.18 9.46 -15.19
CA GLN A 179 -3.23 8.00 -15.37
C GLN A 179 -3.77 7.27 -14.14
N LEU A 180 -3.41 7.69 -12.92
CA LEU A 180 -3.92 7.11 -11.68
C LEU A 180 -5.44 7.33 -11.54
N ARG A 181 -5.93 8.54 -11.86
CA ARG A 181 -7.37 8.84 -11.86
C ARG A 181 -8.13 8.02 -12.91
N GLU A 182 -7.59 7.90 -14.11
CA GLU A 182 -8.18 7.11 -15.20
C GLU A 182 -8.15 5.60 -14.93
N ALA A 183 -7.14 5.13 -14.21
CA ALA A 183 -6.99 3.74 -13.81
C ALA A 183 -8.01 3.30 -12.76
N LEU A 184 -8.54 4.24 -11.95
CA LEU A 184 -9.52 4.00 -10.90
C LEU A 184 -10.71 4.99 -11.02
N PRO A 185 -11.56 4.84 -12.06
CA PRO A 185 -12.59 5.82 -12.36
C PRO A 185 -13.62 6.01 -11.24
N ASP A 186 -13.89 4.97 -10.46
CA ASP A 186 -14.87 5.01 -9.35
C ASP A 186 -14.35 5.74 -8.10
N VAL A 187 -13.03 5.84 -7.92
CA VAL A 187 -12.40 6.55 -6.79
C VAL A 187 -12.32 8.06 -7.03
N ALA A 188 -12.26 8.48 -8.29
CA ALA A 188 -12.21 9.90 -8.67
C ALA A 188 -13.58 10.61 -8.57
N ALA A 189 -14.68 9.87 -8.40
CA ALA A 189 -16.04 10.39 -8.52
C ALA A 189 -16.67 10.90 -7.21
N ASP A 190 -16.09 10.65 -6.03
CA ASP A 190 -16.70 11.08 -4.75
C ASP A 190 -15.66 11.57 -3.72
N PRO A 191 -15.67 12.86 -3.34
CA PRO A 191 -15.49 13.23 -1.94
C PRO A 191 -16.82 13.02 -1.20
N PRO A 192 -16.86 12.45 0.02
CA PRO A 192 -18.10 12.37 0.79
C PRO A 192 -18.47 13.77 1.29
N SER A 193 -19.11 14.56 0.43
CA SER A 193 -19.95 15.66 0.87
C SER A 193 -21.28 15.06 1.31
N SER A 194 -21.50 15.10 2.64
CA SER A 194 -22.78 14.93 3.33
C SER A 194 -23.92 14.34 2.50
N ARG A 195 -23.99 13.00 2.38
CA ARG A 195 -25.27 12.38 2.07
C ARG A 195 -26.10 12.48 3.34
N ALA A 196 -26.81 13.60 3.44
CA ALA A 196 -27.80 13.87 4.45
C ALA A 196 -28.59 12.59 4.74
N GLN A 197 -28.59 12.19 6.01
CA GLN A 197 -29.62 11.33 6.56
C GLN A 197 -30.96 11.93 6.14
N ARG A 198 -31.59 11.33 5.13
CA ARG A 198 -33.01 11.54 4.90
C ARG A 198 -33.69 10.96 6.13
N GLY A 199 -34.02 11.85 7.05
CA GLY A 199 -34.77 11.56 8.26
C GLY A 199 -36.02 10.81 7.88
N ILE A 200 -36.16 9.60 8.43
CA ILE A 200 -37.47 9.01 8.61
C ILE A 200 -38.09 9.82 9.75
N SER A 201 -38.96 10.76 9.38
CA SER A 201 -39.75 11.52 10.33
C SER A 201 -40.66 10.56 11.11
N CYS A 202 -40.44 10.43 12.41
CA CYS A 202 -41.43 9.93 13.33
C CYS A 202 -42.54 10.99 13.43
N GLY A 203 -43.61 10.82 12.66
CA GLY A 203 -44.83 11.60 12.81
C GLY A 203 -45.59 11.09 14.03
N LYS A 204 -45.64 11.89 15.10
CA LYS A 204 -46.71 11.85 16.10
C LYS A 204 -47.77 12.87 15.70
N ALA A 205 -49.04 12.47 15.71
CA ALA A 205 -50.06 12.97 16.66
C ALA A 205 -51.49 12.86 16.12
N HIS A 206 -52.41 12.82 17.10
CA HIS A 206 -53.87 13.02 17.09
C HIS A 206 -54.71 11.74 17.00
N ASP A 207 -55.22 11.22 18.12
CA ASP A 207 -56.31 11.71 18.99
C ASP A 207 -57.67 11.79 18.29
N ALA A 208 -58.61 10.96 18.75
CA ALA A 208 -60.05 11.05 18.52
C ALA A 208 -60.78 10.39 19.71
N PRO A 209 -62.02 10.81 20.05
CA PRO A 209 -62.31 11.28 21.39
C PRO A 209 -63.24 10.40 22.24
N PHE A 210 -63.26 10.79 23.51
CA PHE A 210 -64.18 10.44 24.59
C PHE A 210 -65.68 10.53 24.20
N ALA A 211 -66.40 9.45 24.42
CA ALA A 211 -67.84 9.38 24.76
C ALA A 211 -68.01 8.01 25.44
N GLY A 212 -68.66 7.78 26.57
CA GLY A 212 -69.49 8.53 27.49
C GLY A 212 -70.08 7.44 28.39
N ASP A 213 -69.92 7.56 29.71
CA ASP A 213 -70.61 6.70 30.69
C ASP A 213 -72.10 7.09 30.69
N PRO A 214 -73.03 6.12 30.77
CA PRO A 214 -73.66 5.96 32.08
C PRO A 214 -74.09 4.52 32.41
N SER A 215 -73.63 4.07 33.57
CA SER A 215 -74.45 3.57 34.68
C SER A 215 -75.07 2.15 34.62
N LEU A 216 -75.12 1.57 35.83
CA LEU A 216 -76.11 0.62 36.37
C LEU A 216 -75.88 -0.90 36.15
N ARG A 217 -75.40 -1.50 37.26
CA ARG A 217 -76.13 -2.47 38.13
C ARG A 217 -76.20 -3.96 37.73
N SER A 218 -75.74 -4.75 38.71
CA SER A 218 -76.26 -6.06 39.20
C SER A 218 -75.88 -7.33 38.45
N GLY A 219 -75.49 -8.34 39.23
CA GLY A 219 -75.44 -9.75 38.84
C GLY A 219 -74.21 -10.45 39.34
#